data_AF-A0A699X4Y9-F1
#
_entry.id   AF-A0A699X4Y9-F1
#
_cell.length_a   1.000
_cell.length_b   1.000
_cell.length_c   1.000
_cell.angle_alpha   90.00
_cell.angle_beta   90.00
_cell.angle_gamma   90.00
#
_symmetry.space_group_name_H-M   'P 1'
#
loop_
_entity.id
_entity.type
_entity.pdbx_description
1 polymer ?
#
loop_
_entity_poly.entity_id
_entity_poly.type
_entity_poly.pdbx_seq_one_letter_code
_entity_poly.pdbx_strand_id
1 'polypeptide(L)' 'YQGGQTEIVGVDIAQVGSSSWTYMTRNYGAVWDTSRAPEGPLQLRLVVTSGFDGKWIWAKSALPVDWTVGGVYDSGVQI' A
#
# COMPACT_ATOMS: atom_id res chain seq x y z
N TYR A 1 -24.14 13.60 -7.25
CA TYR A 1 -22.69 13.59 -7.50
C TYR A 1 -22.01 13.40 -6.15
N GLN A 2 -21.79 12.14 -5.76
CA GLN A 2 -21.25 11.77 -4.44
C GLN A 2 -19.75 11.53 -4.63
N GLY A 3 -18.92 12.52 -4.27
CA GLY A 3 -17.49 12.28 -4.09
C GLY A 3 -17.33 11.27 -2.95
N GLY A 4 -16.79 10.09 -3.24
CA GLY A 4 -16.65 9.03 -2.23
C GLY A 4 -16.64 7.59 -2.75
N GLN A 5 -16.52 7.37 -4.06
CA GLN A 5 -16.61 6.01 -4.61
C GLN A 5 -15.25 5.30 -4.70
N THR A 6 -14.17 5.89 -4.17
CA THR A 6 -12.81 5.35 -4.26
C THR A 6 -12.37 4.79 -2.91
N GLU A 7 -12.34 3.47 -2.76
CA GLU A 7 -11.91 2.79 -1.52
C GLU A 7 -10.64 1.96 -1.77
N ILE A 8 -9.68 2.01 -0.84
CA ILE A 8 -8.57 1.05 -0.82
C ILE A 8 -9.08 -0.24 -0.17
N VAL A 9 -9.14 -1.32 -0.94
CA VAL A 9 -9.65 -2.62 -0.50
C VAL A 9 -8.56 -3.67 -0.29
N GLY A 10 -7.31 -3.35 -0.63
CA GLY A 10 -6.17 -4.23 -0.41
C GLY A 10 -4.85 -3.46 -0.47
N VAL A 11 -3.89 -3.90 0.32
CA VAL A 11 -2.51 -3.39 0.31
C VAL A 11 -1.57 -4.57 0.39
N ASP A 12 -0.59 -4.61 -0.51
CA ASP A 12 0.51 -5.57 -0.46
C ASP A 12 1.85 -4.86 -0.34
N ILE A 13 2.82 -5.55 0.28
CA ILE A 13 4.19 -5.10 0.44
C ILE A 13 5.17 -6.13 -0.13
N ALA A 14 6.26 -5.65 -0.72
CA ALA A 14 7.36 -6.47 -1.20
C ALA A 14 8.69 -5.72 -1.05
N GLN A 15 9.81 -6.44 -1.09
CA GLN A 15 11.12 -5.83 -1.30
C GLN A 15 11.20 -5.28 -2.73
N VAL A 16 11.85 -4.14 -2.93
CA VAL A 16 12.08 -3.56 -4.27
C VAL A 16 12.78 -4.59 -5.17
N GLY A 17 12.23 -4.80 -6.37
CA GLY A 17 12.73 -5.79 -7.35
C GLY A 17 12.23 -7.22 -7.13
N SER A 18 11.54 -7.50 -6.03
CA SER A 18 10.92 -8.81 -5.79
C SER A 18 9.52 -8.91 -6.43
N SER A 19 9.19 -10.12 -6.91
CA SER A 19 7.84 -10.50 -7.33
C SER A 19 7.05 -11.20 -6.21
N SER A 20 7.65 -11.40 -5.04
CA SER A 20 7.03 -12.03 -3.87
C SER A 20 6.31 -10.99 -3.00
N TRP A 21 5.00 -10.88 -3.20
CA TRP A 21 4.13 -9.96 -2.47
C TRP A 21 3.56 -10.59 -1.20
N THR A 22 3.51 -9.81 -0.13
CA THR A 22 2.85 -10.15 1.13
C THR A 22 1.66 -9.22 1.36
N TYR A 23 0.48 -9.79 1.57
CA TYR A 23 -0.72 -9.03 1.89
C TYR A 23 -0.65 -8.42 3.30
N MET A 24 -1.15 -7.19 3.43
CA MET A 24 -1.31 -6.49 4.69
C MET A 24 -2.75 -6.62 5.20
N THR A 25 -2.91 -6.75 6.51
CA THR A 25 -4.24 -6.84 7.13
C THR A 25 -4.79 -5.44 7.41
N ARG A 26 -6.03 -5.17 7.01
CA ARG A 26 -6.75 -3.95 7.40
C ARG A 26 -7.14 -4.05 8.86
N ASN A 27 -6.69 -3.10 9.67
CA ASN A 27 -6.94 -3.08 11.11
C ASN A 27 -8.21 -2.28 11.43
N TYR A 28 -8.18 -0.97 11.15
CA TYR A 28 -9.33 -0.07 11.27
C TYR A 28 -9.19 1.11 10.32
N GLY A 29 -10.30 1.67 9.84
CA GLY A 29 -10.28 2.82 8.94
C GLY A 29 -9.38 2.59 7.71
N ALA A 30 -8.36 3.45 7.55
CA ALA A 30 -7.34 3.36 6.51
C ALA A 30 -6.00 2.80 7.00
N VAL A 31 -5.99 2.09 8.14
CA VAL A 31 -4.78 1.51 8.74
C VAL A 31 -4.62 0.05 8.29
N TRP A 32 -3.43 -0.25 7.77
CA TRP A 32 -3.01 -1.57 7.31
C TRP A 32 -1.71 -1.95 8.00
N ASP A 33 -1.60 -3.20 8.46
CA ASP A 33 -0.41 -3.70 9.16
C ASP A 33 0.01 -5.10 8.68
N THR A 34 1.27 -5.46 8.93
CA THR A 34 1.81 -6.80 8.71
C THR A 34 2.98 -7.04 9.65
N SER A 35 3.07 -8.25 10.21
CA SER A 35 4.23 -8.71 10.98
C SER A 35 5.29 -9.41 10.12
N ARG A 36 5.10 -9.45 8.80
CA ARG A 36 5.94 -10.18 7.84
C ARG A 36 6.51 -9.26 6.76
N ALA A 37 6.87 -8.03 7.13
CA ALA A 37 7.56 -7.13 6.21
C ALA A 37 8.94 -7.72 5.84
N PRO A 38 9.30 -7.79 4.55
CA PRO A 38 10.62 -8.25 4.13
C PRO A 38 11.71 -7.26 4.56
N GLU A 39 12.96 -7.70 4.57
CA GLU A 39 14.10 -6.81 4.85
C GLU A 39 14.49 -5.98 3.61
N GLY A 40 15.11 -4.82 3.84
CA GLY A 40 15.60 -3.94 2.78
C GLY A 40 14.60 -2.88 2.30
N PRO A 41 14.86 -2.23 1.15
CA PRO A 41 13.95 -1.24 0.57
C PRO A 41 12.61 -1.88 0.20
N LEU A 42 11.50 -1.21 0.54
CA LEU A 42 10.14 -1.75 0.37
C LEU A 42 9.36 -1.01 -0.71
N GLN A 43 8.54 -1.74 -1.45
CA GLN A 43 7.55 -1.20 -2.38
C GLN A 43 6.14 -1.64 -1.95
N LEU A 44 5.16 -0.78 -2.23
CA LEU A 44 3.77 -0.99 -1.89
C LEU A 44 2.90 -0.97 -3.15
N ARG A 45 1.86 -1.78 -3.16
CA ARG A 45 0.78 -1.67 -4.15
C ARG A 45 -0.57 -1.71 -3.43
N LEU A 46 -1.53 -0.97 -3.96
CA LEU A 46 -2.87 -0.82 -3.43
C LEU A 46 -3.89 -1.31 -4.46
N VAL A 47 -4.95 -1.96 -4.00
CA VAL A 47 -6.16 -2.18 -4.80
C VAL A 47 -7.14 -1.09 -4.45
N VAL A 48 -7.59 -0.35 -5.45
CA VAL A 48 -8.59 0.69 -5.30
C VAL A 48 -9.83 0.30 -6.07
N THR A 49 -10.98 0.28 -5.44
CA THR A 49 -12.27 0.13 -6.12
C THR A 49 -12.85 1.50 -6.41
N SER A 50 -13.32 1.71 -7.65
CA SER A 50 -14.18 2.84 -8.00
C SER A 50 -15.52 2.34 -8.54
N GLY A 51 -16.55 2.27 -7.69
CA GLY A 51 -17.79 1.56 -8.04
C GLY A 51 -17.61 0.04 -7.98
N PHE A 52 -17.83 -0.68 -9.09
CA PHE A 52 -17.76 -2.15 -9.12
C PHE A 52 -16.40 -2.71 -9.59
N ASP A 53 -15.53 -1.87 -10.15
CA ASP A 53 -14.25 -2.31 -10.72
C ASP A 53 -13.07 -1.98 -9.79
N GLY A 54 -12.21 -2.98 -9.55
CA GLY A 54 -10.96 -2.84 -8.81
C GLY A 54 -9.77 -2.55 -9.74
N LYS A 55 -9.00 -1.50 -9.43
CA LYS A 55 -7.77 -1.12 -10.14
C LYS A 55 -6.57 -1.23 -9.20
N TRP A 56 -5.50 -1.84 -9.69
CA TRP A 56 -4.22 -1.85 -9.00
C TRP A 56 -3.48 -0.53 -9.22
N ILE A 57 -3.04 0.09 -8.12
CA ILE A 57 -2.21 1.28 -8.09
C ILE A 57 -0.90 0.94 -7.38
N TRP A 58 0.20 1.40 -7.95
CA TRP A 58 1.53 1.17 -7.42
C TRP A 58 2.05 2.44 -6.75
N ALA A 59 2.60 2.31 -5.55
CA ALA A 59 3.34 3.40 -4.93
C ALA A 59 4.53 3.73 -5.83
N LYS A 60 4.67 5.00 -6.21
CA LYS A 60 5.76 5.45 -7.11
C LYS A 60 7.08 5.55 -6.38
N SER A 61 7.03 5.68 -5.06
CA SER A 61 8.19 5.79 -4.18
C SER A 61 8.30 4.55 -3.30
N ALA A 62 9.50 3.95 -3.27
CA ALA A 62 9.85 2.90 -2.33
C ALA A 62 10.16 3.50 -0.96
N LEU A 63 9.81 2.77 0.11
CA LEU A 63 10.31 3.08 1.44
C LEU A 63 11.81 2.76 1.51
N PRO A 64 12.64 3.68 2.02
CA PRO A 64 14.08 3.45 2.12
C PRO A 64 14.39 2.40 3.20
N VAL A 65 15.60 1.85 3.16
CA VAL A 65 16.03 0.73 4.03
C VAL A 65 16.00 1.06 5.53
N ASP A 66 16.15 2.33 5.88
CA ASP A 66 16.14 2.89 7.23
C ASP A 66 14.76 3.40 7.64
N TRP A 67 13.69 2.86 7.04
CA TRP A 67 12.34 3.21 7.43
C TRP A 67 12.11 2.90 8.92
N THR A 68 11.39 3.81 9.60
CA THR A 68 11.09 3.68 11.02
C THR A 68 9.60 3.54 11.26
N VAL A 69 9.23 2.73 12.25
CA VAL A 69 7.84 2.64 12.73
C VAL A 69 7.40 4.02 13.23
N GLY A 70 6.30 4.53 12.68
CA GLY A 70 5.77 5.87 13.01
C GLY A 70 6.26 6.99 12.09
N GLY A 71 7.16 6.71 11.13
CA GLY A 71 7.54 7.66 10.08
C GLY A 71 6.40 7.85 9.07
N VAL A 72 6.24 9.09 8.59
CA VAL A 72 5.30 9.41 7.50
C VAL A 72 6.09 9.49 6.19
N TYR A 73 5.71 8.67 5.22
CA TYR A 73 6.35 8.62 3.90
C TYR A 73 5.30 8.85 2.82
N ASP A 74 5.54 9.83 1.96
CA ASP A 74 4.67 10.12 0.82
C ASP A 74 4.98 9.14 -0.32
N SER A 75 4.00 8.31 -0.67
CA SER A 75 4.09 7.31 -1.74
C SER A 75 3.89 7.91 -3.13
N GLY A 76 3.54 9.19 -3.24
CA GLY A 76 3.25 9.91 -4.49
C GLY A 76 1.98 9.41 -5.19
N VAL A 77 1.13 8.66 -4.48
CA VAL A 77 -0.13 8.13 -5.00
C VAL A 77 -1.24 9.15 -4.77
N GLN A 78 -1.89 9.56 -5.86
CA GLN A 78 -3.11 10.36 -5.84
C GLN A 78 -4.22 9.57 -6.54
N ILE A 79 -5.41 9.56 -5.94
CA ILE A 79 -6.60 8.81 -6.37
C ILE A 79 -7.77 9.74 -6.61
#